data_AF-A0A1H9TNC1-F1
#
_entry.id   AF-A0A1H9TNC1-F1
#
_cell.length_a   1.000
_cell.length_b   1.000
_cell.length_c   1.000
_cell.angle_alpha   90.00
_cell.angle_beta   90.00
_cell.angle_gamma   90.00
#
_symmetry.space_group_name_H-M   'P 1'
#
loop_
_entity.id
_entity.type
_entity.pdbx_description
1 polymer ?
#
loop_
_entity_poly.entity_id
_entity_poly.type
_entity_poly.pdbx_seq_one_letter_code
_entity_poly.pdbx_strand_id
1 'polypeptide(L)' 'MVTMPLDPELTDSDLGSEIELLADVIDVASEASGTLSQAQVDSVLGVRPVSAGEGRPHPTGATAGTEGSAG' A
#
# COMPACT_ATOMS: atom_id res chain seq x y z
N MET A 1 7.24 15.26 -17.79
CA MET A 1 6.43 14.05 -18.00
C MET A 1 7.22 12.87 -17.45
N VAL A 2 6.70 12.18 -16.44
CA VAL A 2 7.32 10.95 -15.92
C VAL A 2 6.74 9.80 -16.72
N THR A 3 7.50 9.28 -17.69
CA THR A 3 7.18 8.02 -18.35
C THR A 3 7.66 6.91 -17.42
N MET A 4 6.75 6.31 -16.66
CA MET A 4 7.08 5.05 -15.99
C MET A 4 7.33 4.00 -17.07
N PRO A 5 8.44 3.24 -17.00
CA PRO A 5 8.69 2.16 -17.95
C PRO A 5 7.56 1.13 -17.82
N LEU A 6 7.00 0.73 -18.95
CA LEU A 6 6.03 -0.37 -19.00
C LEU A 6 6.75 -1.64 -18.55
N ASP A 7 6.25 -2.28 -17.49
CA ASP A 7 6.79 -3.54 -17.02
C ASP A 7 6.44 -4.64 -18.05
N PRO A 8 7.45 -5.29 -18.69
CA PRO A 8 7.19 -6.30 -19.72
C PRO A 8 6.64 -7.62 -19.15
N GLU A 9 6.64 -7.80 -17.83
CA GLU A 9 6.03 -8.97 -17.18
C GLU A 9 4.53 -8.79 -16.92
N LEU A 10 4.00 -7.56 -17.05
CA LEU A 10 2.57 -7.32 -16.96
C LEU A 10 1.86 -7.96 -18.16
N THR A 11 0.97 -8.89 -17.86
CA THR A 11 0.11 -9.56 -18.83
C THR A 11 -1.27 -8.91 -18.88
N ASP A 12 -2.02 -9.18 -19.95
CA ASP A 12 -3.43 -8.79 -20.05
C ASP A 12 -4.27 -9.40 -18.91
N SER A 13 -3.83 -10.55 -18.36
CA SER A 13 -4.47 -11.18 -17.20
C SER A 13 -4.28 -10.37 -15.92
N ASP A 14 -3.12 -9.74 -15.75
CA ASP A 14 -2.86 -8.86 -14.61
C ASP A 14 -3.74 -7.61 -14.71
N LEU A 15 -3.82 -7.02 -15.90
CA LEU A 15 -4.73 -5.90 -16.15
C LEU A 15 -6.20 -6.25 -15.91
N GLY A 16 -6.63 -7.44 -16.33
CA GLY A 16 -7.99 -7.94 -16.07
C GLY A 16 -8.27 -8.09 -14.57
N SER A 17 -7.32 -8.63 -13.82
CA SER A 17 -7.43 -8.82 -12.37
C SER A 17 -7.54 -7.48 -11.62
N GLU A 18 -6.79 -6.46 -12.05
CA GLU A 18 -6.86 -5.12 -11.48
C GLU A 18 -8.20 -4.42 -11.79
N ILE A 19 -8.80 -4.67 -12.96
CA ILE A 19 -10.12 -4.16 -13.31
C ILE A 19 -11.19 -4.77 -12.41
N GLU A 20 -11.12 -6.08 -12.16
CA GLU A 20 -12.02 -6.79 -11.24
C GLU A 20 -11.86 -6.26 -9.81
N LEU A 21 -10.62 -6.10 -9.34
CA LEU A 21 -10.35 -5.51 -8.02
C LEU A 21 -10.94 -4.10 -7.87
N LEU A 22 -10.82 -3.26 -8.91
CA LEU A 22 -11.38 -1.91 -8.88
C LEU A 22 -12.92 -1.92 -8.81
N ALA A 23 -13.57 -2.85 -9.50
CA ALA A 23 -15.02 -3.02 -9.44
C ALA A 23 -15.47 -3.40 -8.01
N ASP A 24 -14.79 -4.36 -7.38
CA ASP A 24 -15.08 -4.79 -6.01
C ASP A 24 -14.93 -3.63 -5.00
N VAL A 25 -13.90 -2.78 -5.16
CA VAL A 25 -13.73 -1.58 -4.32
C VAL A 25 -14.89 -0.61 -4.50
N ILE A 26 -15.34 -0.39 -5.73
CA ILE A 26 -16.44 0.54 -6.05
C ILE A 26 -17.76 0.03 -5.46
N ASP A 27 -18.03 -1.27 -5.56
CA ASP A 27 -19.23 -1.88 -5.01
C ASP A 27 -19.27 -1.72 -3.49
N VAL A 28 -18.18 -2.05 -2.80
CA VAL A 28 -18.09 -1.89 -1.34
C VAL A 28 -18.16 -0.42 -0.91
N ALA A 29 -17.54 0.50 -1.66
CA ALA A 29 -17.66 1.94 -1.43
C ALA A 29 -19.10 2.45 -1.62
N SER A 30 -19.83 1.87 -2.57
CA SER A 30 -21.21 2.26 -2.89
C SER A 30 -22.20 1.77 -1.83
N GLU A 31 -21.94 0.61 -1.22
CA GLU A 31 -22.73 0.09 -0.10
C GLU A 31 -22.40 0.76 1.24
N ALA A 32 -21.21 1.35 1.36
CA ALA A 32 -20.81 2.06 2.55
C ALA A 32 -21.66 3.34 2.73
N SER A 33 -22.28 3.49 3.90
CA SER A 33 -22.99 4.73 4.27
C SER A 33 -22.06 5.91 4.59
N GLY A 34 -20.81 5.90 4.09
CA GLY A 34 -19.75 6.86 4.41
C GLY A 34 -18.38 6.42 3.89
N THR A 35 -17.31 6.98 4.46
CA THR A 35 -15.93 6.57 4.11
C THR A 35 -15.67 5.11 4.48
N LEU A 36 -14.95 4.39 3.63
CA LEU A 36 -14.50 3.04 3.94
C LEU A 36 -13.56 3.03 5.15
N SER A 37 -13.84 2.14 6.10
CA SER A 37 -12.90 1.83 7.17
C SER A 37 -11.71 1.04 6.63
N GLN A 38 -10.56 1.12 7.30
CA GLN A 38 -9.36 0.37 6.91
C GLN A 38 -9.63 -1.14 6.80
N ALA A 39 -10.45 -1.70 7.70
CA ALA A 39 -10.81 -3.11 7.67
C ALA A 39 -11.60 -3.52 6.40
N GLN A 40 -12.46 -2.63 5.89
CA GLN A 40 -13.18 -2.86 4.64
C GLN A 40 -12.23 -2.81 3.44
N VAL A 41 -11.30 -1.85 3.44
CA VAL A 41 -10.26 -1.76 2.41
C VAL A 41 -9.37 -3.01 2.41
N ASP A 42 -8.88 -3.43 3.57
CA ASP A 42 -8.03 -4.61 3.71
C ASP A 42 -8.75 -5.89 3.25
N SER A 43 -10.05 -5.99 3.51
CA SER A 43 -10.88 -7.12 3.05
C SER A 43 -10.99 -7.17 1.52
N VAL A 44 -11.19 -6.02 0.86
CA VAL A 44 -11.30 -5.96 -0.60
C VAL A 44 -9.95 -6.22 -1.26
N LEU A 45 -8.88 -5.63 -0.72
CA LEU A 45 -7.52 -5.82 -1.23
C LEU A 45 -6.91 -7.18 -0.86
N GLY A 46 -7.63 -8.03 -0.12
CA GLY A 46 -7.12 -9.32 0.35
C GLY A 46 -5.89 -9.21 1.26
N VAL A 47 -5.67 -8.05 1.88
CA VAL A 47 -4.50 -7.78 2.73
C VAL A 47 -4.62 -8.61 4.00
N ARG A 48 -3.75 -9.62 4.11
CA ARG A 48 -3.60 -10.34 5.36
C ARG A 48 -2.76 -9.50 6.32
N PRO A 49 -3.16 -9.36 7.59
CA PRO A 49 -2.31 -8.73 8.58
C PRO A 49 -1.01 -9.52 8.68
N VAL A 50 0.10 -8.88 8.29
CA VAL A 50 1.44 -9.38 8.58
C VAL A 50 1.59 -9.41 10.09
N SER A 51 1.80 -10.61 10.64
CA SER A 51 2.12 -10.75 12.06
C SER A 51 3.35 -9.91 12.35
N ALA A 52 3.33 -9.16 13.46
CA ALA A 52 4.41 -8.27 13.91
C ALA A 52 5.68 -9.05 14.29
N GLY A 53 6.31 -9.67 13.29
CA GLY A 53 7.43 -10.60 13.41
C GLY A 53 8.12 -10.84 12.06
N GLU A 54 7.45 -10.58 10.93
CA GLU A 54 8.13 -10.51 9.62
C GLU A 54 8.72 -9.11 9.43
N GLY A 55 10.00 -9.01 9.76
CA GLY A 55 10.78 -7.79 9.77
C GLY A 55 10.74 -7.05 8.44
N ARG A 56 9.97 -5.96 8.40
CA ARG A 56 10.31 -4.82 7.55
C ARG A 56 11.56 -4.18 8.17
N PRO A 57 12.69 -4.06 7.46
CA PRO A 57 13.84 -3.33 7.99
C PRO A 57 13.40 -1.90 8.26
N HIS A 58 13.38 -1.51 9.53
CA HIS A 58 13.25 -0.11 9.91
C HIS A 58 14.50 0.61 9.38
N PRO A 59 14.39 1.71 8.63
CA PRO A 59 15.54 2.56 8.39
C PRO A 59 15.89 3.23 9.73
N THR A 60 16.74 2.59 10.55
CA THR A 60 17.42 3.25 11.65
C THR A 60 18.52 4.10 11.05
N GLY A 61 18.13 5.29 10.60
CA GLY A 61 19.00 6.28 9.98
C GLY A 61 18.58 7.70 10.31
N ALA A 62 18.09 7.94 11.53
CA ALA A 62 18.07 9.27 12.12
C ALA A 62 19.04 9.25 13.29
N THR A 63 20.33 9.43 13.00
CA THR A 63 21.31 9.78 14.02
C THR A 63 20.88 11.13 14.58
N ALA A 64 20.32 11.11 15.80
CA ALA A 64 20.08 12.29 16.60
C ALA A 64 21.39 13.11 16.66
N GLY A 65 21.29 14.39 16.29
CA GLY A 65 22.42 15.31 16.34
C GLY A 65 22.96 15.40 17.76
N THR A 66 24.21 15.04 17.94
CA THR A 66 24.93 15.25 19.20
C THR A 66 25.44 16.69 19.21
N GLU A 67 25.00 17.42 20.23
CA GLU A 67 25.35 18.79 20.54
C GLU A 67 26.88 18.95 20.68
N GLY A 68 27.47 19.79 19.84
CA GLY A 68 28.86 20.22 19.92
C GLY A 68 28.96 21.59 20.59
N SER A 69 28.97 21.62 21.92
CA SER A 69 29.42 22.77 22.69
C SER A 69 30.96 22.75 22.72
N ALA A 70 31.60 23.66 22.00
CA ALA A 70 33.02 23.97 22.18
C ALA A 70 33.13 25.42 22.65
N GLY A 71 33.66 25.59 23.87
CA GLY A 71 34.04 26.88 24.43
C GLY A 71 35.37 27.40 23.89
#